data_AF-A0A2J5Q279-F1
#
_entry.id   AF-A0A2J5Q279-F1
#
_cell.length_a   1.000
_cell.length_b   1.000
_cell.length_c   1.000
_cell.angle_alpha   90.00
_cell.angle_beta   90.00
_cell.angle_gamma   90.00
#
_symmetry.space_group_name_H-M   'P 1'
#
loop_
_entity.id
_entity.type
_entity.pdbx_description
1 polymer ?
#
loop_
_entity_poly.entity_id
_entity_poly.type
_entity_poly.pdbx_seq_one_letter_code
_entity_poly.pdbx_strand_id
1 'polypeptide(L)'
;MKFDCAIIGGGLAGLLCGLALNQRGLRSVIISRGQSALHFSSASLDLLTTLPNGDTVTDVAHGIGQLARQLPEHPYARLGAERVMDYARQSQALFADCGIAMQGNASQPHLRVTPLGTLRAAWLSPQEIATAPLPASGVGVVGISGFGDFQPHLAAASLNQHGVTAEAHEIDLPLLDVLRDSPSEFRAANIARRLDDEAHWPALLAALRPLAQRHNLLIMPACFGLANDRLYQWLQQRLPCP
;
A
#
# COMPACT_ATOMS: atom_id res chain seq x y z
N MET A 1 -30.92 -16.04 -15.91
CA MET A 1 -29.48 -16.23 -16.23
C MET A 1 -29.11 -17.70 -15.97
N LYS A 2 -28.31 -18.33 -16.85
CA LYS A 2 -27.76 -19.68 -16.60
C LYS A 2 -26.29 -19.53 -16.19
N PHE A 3 -25.92 -20.03 -15.02
CA PHE A 3 -24.56 -20.03 -14.48
C PHE A 3 -24.24 -21.43 -13.92
N ASP A 4 -22.95 -21.77 -13.88
CA ASP A 4 -22.44 -23.05 -13.40
C ASP A 4 -22.08 -22.96 -11.90
N CYS A 5 -21.77 -21.75 -11.40
CA CYS A 5 -21.44 -21.50 -9.99
C CYS A 5 -22.01 -20.15 -9.51
N ALA A 6 -22.48 -20.11 -8.26
CA ALA A 6 -22.82 -18.89 -7.55
C ALA A 6 -21.81 -18.64 -6.43
N ILE A 7 -21.21 -17.45 -6.41
CA ILE A 7 -20.25 -17.00 -5.42
C ILE A 7 -20.93 -15.99 -4.49
N ILE A 8 -20.90 -16.24 -3.19
CA ILE A 8 -21.48 -15.33 -2.19
C ILE A 8 -20.35 -14.46 -1.60
N GLY A 9 -20.33 -13.18 -1.95
CA GLY A 9 -19.35 -12.19 -1.48
C GLY A 9 -18.54 -11.56 -2.62
N GLY A 10 -18.53 -10.22 -2.67
CA GLY A 10 -17.80 -9.40 -3.65
C GLY A 10 -16.45 -8.88 -3.16
N GLY A 11 -15.83 -9.56 -2.19
CA GLY A 11 -14.47 -9.26 -1.75
C GLY A 11 -13.40 -9.86 -2.67
N LEU A 12 -12.12 -9.61 -2.36
CA LEU A 12 -10.99 -10.14 -3.14
C LEU A 12 -11.09 -11.65 -3.40
N ALA A 13 -11.35 -12.45 -2.36
CA ALA A 13 -11.46 -13.90 -2.50
C ALA A 13 -12.60 -14.32 -3.47
N GLY A 14 -13.74 -13.62 -3.44
CA GLY A 14 -14.86 -13.90 -4.34
C GLY A 14 -14.55 -13.50 -5.78
N LEU A 15 -13.90 -12.35 -5.99
CA LEU A 15 -13.46 -11.89 -7.30
C LEU A 15 -12.40 -12.82 -7.91
N LEU A 16 -11.41 -13.23 -7.12
CA LEU A 16 -10.38 -14.19 -7.53
C LEU A 16 -10.98 -15.56 -7.86
N CYS A 17 -11.96 -16.02 -7.08
CA CYS A 17 -12.71 -17.24 -7.37
C CYS A 17 -13.43 -17.14 -8.72
N GLY A 18 -14.13 -16.04 -8.96
CA GLY A 18 -14.83 -15.78 -10.23
C GLY A 18 -13.87 -15.78 -11.42
N LEU A 19 -12.71 -15.12 -11.28
CA LEU A 19 -11.66 -15.10 -12.30
C LEU A 19 -11.13 -16.52 -12.59
N ALA A 20 -10.82 -17.28 -11.54
CA ALA A 20 -10.31 -18.65 -11.65
C ALA A 20 -11.32 -19.61 -12.31
N LEU A 21 -12.62 -19.44 -12.04
CA LEU A 21 -13.69 -20.20 -12.70
C LEU A 21 -13.82 -19.80 -14.18
N ASN A 22 -13.78 -18.50 -14.47
CA ASN A 22 -13.89 -17.98 -15.82
C ASN A 22 -12.72 -18.43 -16.72
N GLN A 23 -11.49 -18.43 -16.21
CA GLN A 23 -10.31 -18.95 -16.90
C GLN A 23 -10.41 -20.45 -17.25
N ARG A 24 -11.28 -21.19 -16.55
CA ARG A 24 -11.59 -22.61 -16.81
C ARG A 24 -12.85 -22.80 -17.68
N GLY A 25 -13.39 -21.71 -18.24
CA GLY A 25 -14.58 -21.73 -19.09
C GLY A 25 -15.90 -21.84 -18.33
N LEU A 26 -15.90 -21.72 -17.00
CA LEU A 26 -17.10 -21.79 -16.19
C LEU A 26 -17.76 -20.41 -16.06
N ARG A 27 -19.09 -20.38 -16.14
CA ARG A 27 -19.89 -19.17 -15.95
C ARG A 27 -20.23 -19.03 -14.47
N SER A 28 -19.68 -18.01 -13.83
CA SER A 28 -19.99 -17.69 -12.43
C SER A 28 -20.84 -16.43 -12.31
N VAL A 29 -21.70 -16.38 -11.28
CA VAL A 29 -22.32 -15.13 -10.81
C VAL A 29 -21.79 -14.79 -9.42
N ILE A 30 -21.45 -13.53 -9.19
CA ILE A 30 -21.08 -13.02 -7.87
C ILE A 30 -22.28 -12.30 -7.28
N ILE A 31 -22.73 -12.75 -6.11
CA ILE A 31 -23.81 -12.16 -5.35
C ILE A 31 -23.18 -11.44 -4.16
N SER A 32 -23.34 -10.12 -4.10
CA SER A 32 -22.82 -9.30 -3.01
C SER A 32 -23.85 -8.26 -2.58
N ARG A 33 -23.78 -7.88 -1.31
CA ARG A 33 -24.58 -6.81 -0.71
C ARG A 33 -23.63 -5.78 -0.09
N GLY A 34 -23.74 -4.53 -0.50
CA GLY A 34 -22.89 -3.43 -0.03
C GLY A 34 -21.64 -3.19 -0.88
N GLN A 35 -20.82 -2.24 -0.45
CA GLN A 35 -19.53 -1.92 -1.06
C GLN A 35 -18.43 -2.82 -0.49
N SER A 36 -17.51 -3.27 -1.35
CA SER A 36 -16.33 -4.04 -0.91
C SER A 36 -15.38 -3.15 -0.12
N ALA A 37 -14.75 -3.66 0.95
CA ALA A 37 -13.77 -2.91 1.76
C ALA A 37 -12.45 -2.59 1.03
N LEU A 38 -12.35 -2.89 -0.27
CA LEU A 38 -11.18 -2.63 -1.10
C LEU A 38 -10.76 -1.16 -1.16
N HIS A 39 -11.67 -0.23 -0.90
CA HIS A 39 -11.40 1.20 -0.83
C HIS A 39 -10.72 1.64 0.48
N PHE A 40 -10.65 0.77 1.48
CA PHE A 40 -9.93 1.00 2.74
C PHE A 40 -8.80 -0.03 2.90
N SER A 41 -7.66 0.25 2.26
CA SER A 41 -6.50 -0.64 2.27
C SER A 41 -5.22 0.15 2.45
N SER A 42 -4.23 -0.46 3.10
CA SER A 42 -2.85 0.07 3.10
C SER A 42 -2.12 -0.14 1.77
N ALA A 43 -2.79 -0.76 0.79
CA ALA A 43 -2.31 -1.25 -0.50
C ALA A 43 -1.18 -2.31 -0.42
N SER A 44 -0.43 -2.35 0.68
CA SER A 44 0.50 -3.41 0.99
C SER A 44 -0.20 -4.66 1.52
N LEU A 45 0.36 -5.82 1.18
CA LEU A 45 -0.15 -7.14 1.52
C LEU A 45 0.82 -7.83 2.47
N ASP A 46 0.28 -8.48 3.49
CA ASP A 46 1.04 -9.16 4.52
C ASP A 46 0.94 -10.69 4.31
N LEU A 47 2.03 -11.40 4.61
CA LEU A 47 2.02 -12.85 4.89
C LEU A 47 2.29 -13.06 6.39
N LEU A 48 2.70 -14.26 6.80
CA LEU A 48 3.10 -14.51 8.19
C LEU A 48 4.31 -13.65 8.56
N THR A 49 4.14 -12.70 9.48
CA THR A 49 5.20 -11.81 9.97
C THR A 49 5.60 -12.06 11.41
N THR A 50 4.75 -12.73 12.20
CA THR A 50 4.94 -12.94 13.64
C THR A 50 4.35 -14.28 14.06
N LEU A 51 5.07 -15.03 14.89
CA LEU A 51 4.60 -16.28 15.48
C LEU A 51 3.80 -16.03 16.76
N PRO A 52 2.98 -17.01 17.22
CA PRO A 52 2.23 -16.91 18.48
C PRO A 52 3.07 -16.58 19.71
N ASN A 53 4.35 -16.98 19.73
CA ASN A 53 5.30 -16.67 20.79
C ASN A 53 5.93 -15.26 20.71
N GLY A 54 5.59 -14.47 19.68
CA GLY A 54 6.11 -13.12 19.46
C GLY A 54 7.35 -13.05 18.57
N ASP A 55 7.91 -14.19 18.13
CA ASP A 55 9.07 -14.19 17.25
C ASP A 55 8.75 -13.58 15.89
N THR A 56 9.67 -12.77 15.37
CA THR A 56 9.56 -12.18 14.04
C THR A 56 9.89 -13.23 12.97
N VAL A 57 9.07 -13.28 11.93
CA VAL A 57 9.27 -14.17 10.79
C VAL A 57 10.01 -13.42 9.69
N THR A 58 11.24 -13.86 9.40
CA THR A 58 12.09 -13.33 8.32
C THR A 58 12.16 -14.25 7.10
N ASP A 59 11.81 -15.53 7.27
CA ASP A 59 11.57 -16.50 6.20
C ASP A 59 10.17 -17.08 6.37
N VAL A 60 9.27 -16.78 5.42
CA VAL A 60 7.85 -17.14 5.53
C VAL A 60 7.64 -18.66 5.50
N ALA A 61 8.36 -19.40 4.65
CA ALA A 61 8.20 -20.84 4.53
C ALA A 61 8.67 -21.55 5.82
N HIS A 62 9.80 -21.12 6.36
CA HIS A 62 10.30 -21.60 7.64
C HIS A 62 9.35 -21.24 8.79
N GLY A 63 8.87 -19.98 8.81
CA GLY A 63 7.93 -19.49 9.80
C GLY A 63 6.62 -20.27 9.81
N ILE A 64 6.09 -20.66 8.64
CA ILE A 64 4.90 -21.53 8.56
C ILE A 64 5.19 -22.92 9.15
N GLY A 65 6.39 -23.46 8.93
CA GLY A 65 6.82 -24.72 9.55
C GLY A 65 6.88 -24.64 11.08
N GLN A 66 7.35 -23.51 11.62
CA GLN A 66 7.35 -23.26 13.07
C GLN A 66 5.93 -23.05 13.62
N LEU A 67 5.12 -22.27 12.90
CA LEU A 67 3.71 -22.02 13.22
C LEU A 67 2.93 -23.33 13.31
N ALA A 68 3.16 -24.28 12.41
CA ALA A 68 2.48 -25.57 12.43
C ALA A 68 2.73 -26.38 13.72
N ARG A 69 3.87 -26.18 14.38
CA ARG A 69 4.18 -26.81 15.68
C ARG A 69 3.50 -26.11 16.85
N GLN A 70 3.35 -24.78 16.77
CA GLN A 70 2.77 -23.97 17.85
C GLN A 70 1.23 -23.91 17.77
N LEU A 71 0.69 -23.86 16.55
CA LEU A 71 -0.73 -23.65 16.27
C LEU A 71 -1.16 -24.45 15.02
N PRO A 72 -1.29 -25.78 15.12
CA PRO A 72 -1.53 -26.67 13.98
C PRO A 72 -2.86 -26.40 13.24
N GLU A 73 -3.85 -25.85 13.93
CA GLU A 73 -5.16 -25.52 13.34
C GLU A 73 -5.16 -24.19 12.55
N HIS A 74 -4.05 -23.43 12.58
CA HIS A 74 -3.93 -22.19 11.83
C HIS A 74 -4.09 -22.44 10.31
N PRO A 75 -4.77 -21.57 9.53
CA PRO A 75 -4.96 -21.77 8.09
C PRO A 75 -3.66 -22.03 7.31
N TYR A 76 -2.59 -21.28 7.59
CA TYR A 76 -1.27 -21.54 6.99
C TYR A 76 -0.65 -22.89 7.41
N ALA A 77 -0.85 -23.32 8.66
CA ALA A 77 -0.37 -24.62 9.12
C ALA A 77 -1.11 -25.77 8.42
N ARG A 78 -2.43 -25.64 8.25
CA ARG A 78 -3.27 -26.62 7.55
C ARG A 78 -3.00 -26.68 6.04
N LEU A 79 -2.68 -25.54 5.41
CA LEU A 79 -2.29 -25.49 4.00
C LEU A 79 -0.88 -26.03 3.76
N GLY A 80 0.03 -25.81 4.71
CA GLY A 80 1.45 -26.09 4.58
C GLY A 80 2.19 -25.00 3.82
N ALA A 81 3.49 -24.87 4.11
CA ALA A 81 4.34 -23.82 3.55
C ALA A 81 4.35 -23.82 2.01
N GLU A 82 4.48 -24.98 1.38
CA GLU A 82 4.52 -25.13 -0.08
C GLU A 82 3.31 -24.49 -0.77
N ARG A 83 2.09 -24.85 -0.35
CA ARG A 83 0.86 -24.32 -0.96
C ARG A 83 0.70 -22.83 -0.71
N VAL A 84 1.07 -22.33 0.47
CA VAL A 84 1.03 -20.90 0.78
C VAL A 84 1.97 -20.13 -0.15
N MET A 85 3.20 -20.62 -0.32
CA MET A 85 4.19 -19.99 -1.19
C MET A 85 3.78 -20.05 -2.67
N ASP A 86 3.10 -21.11 -3.10
CA ASP A 86 2.57 -21.21 -4.45
C ASP A 86 1.43 -20.23 -4.71
N TYR A 87 0.50 -20.06 -3.77
CA TYR A 87 -0.55 -19.05 -3.87
C TYR A 87 0.02 -17.63 -3.82
N ALA A 88 1.09 -17.43 -3.04
CA ALA A 88 1.79 -16.16 -3.00
C ALA A 88 2.35 -15.83 -4.40
N ARG A 89 3.07 -16.77 -5.01
CA ARG A 89 3.62 -16.62 -6.38
C ARG A 89 2.53 -16.37 -7.43
N GLN A 90 1.40 -17.09 -7.36
CA GLN A 90 0.26 -16.88 -8.26
C GLN A 90 -0.34 -15.48 -8.11
N SER A 91 -0.42 -14.95 -6.89
CA SER A 91 -0.95 -13.60 -6.66
C SER A 91 0.01 -12.53 -7.21
N GLN A 92 1.33 -12.70 -7.07
CA GLN A 92 2.32 -11.81 -7.71
C GLN A 92 2.20 -11.83 -9.24
N ALA A 93 2.05 -13.01 -9.83
CA ALA A 93 1.83 -13.14 -11.27
C ALA A 93 0.54 -12.42 -11.72
N LEU A 94 -0.54 -12.54 -10.95
CA LEU A 94 -1.78 -11.82 -11.24
C LEU A 94 -1.61 -10.30 -11.19
N PHE A 95 -0.88 -9.76 -10.20
CA PHE A 95 -0.59 -8.32 -10.17
C PHE A 95 0.20 -7.88 -11.41
N ALA A 96 1.20 -8.67 -11.81
CA ALA A 96 1.99 -8.39 -13.01
C ALA A 96 1.13 -8.43 -14.29
N ASP A 97 0.25 -9.43 -14.43
CA ASP A 97 -0.67 -9.54 -15.58
C ASP A 97 -1.67 -8.36 -15.63
N CYS A 98 -2.03 -7.81 -14.48
CA CYS A 98 -2.85 -6.60 -14.38
C CYS A 98 -2.06 -5.29 -14.57
N GLY A 99 -0.74 -5.35 -14.77
CA GLY A 99 0.11 -4.15 -14.86
C GLY A 99 0.26 -3.39 -13.54
N ILE A 100 0.00 -4.04 -12.40
CA ILE A 100 0.13 -3.44 -11.07
C ILE A 100 1.54 -3.73 -10.56
N ALA A 101 2.39 -2.71 -10.58
CA ALA A 101 3.77 -2.82 -10.11
C ALA A 101 3.80 -2.89 -8.57
N MET A 102 4.34 -3.99 -8.03
CA MET A 102 4.52 -4.21 -6.60
C MET A 102 5.97 -4.57 -6.32
N GLN A 103 6.49 -4.16 -5.16
CA GLN A 103 7.81 -4.51 -4.67
C GLN A 103 7.72 -5.47 -3.47
N GLY A 104 8.75 -6.31 -3.29
CA GLY A 104 8.84 -7.28 -2.20
C GLY A 104 8.98 -8.73 -2.69
N ASN A 105 9.09 -9.66 -1.74
CA ASN A 105 9.31 -11.08 -2.01
C ASN A 105 8.54 -11.95 -1.01
N ALA A 106 7.84 -12.98 -1.49
CA ALA A 106 7.05 -13.87 -0.64
C ALA A 106 7.88 -14.59 0.42
N SER A 107 9.14 -14.90 0.13
CA SER A 107 10.00 -15.63 1.04
C SER A 107 10.49 -14.75 2.18
N GLN A 108 10.71 -13.45 1.93
CA GLN A 108 11.34 -12.53 2.89
C GLN A 108 10.53 -11.23 2.98
N PRO A 109 9.76 -11.04 4.08
CA PRO A 109 9.02 -9.81 4.29
C PRO A 109 9.96 -8.61 4.40
N HIS A 110 9.60 -7.49 3.77
CA HIS A 110 10.27 -6.21 3.97
C HIS A 110 9.55 -5.35 5.00
N LEU A 111 10.22 -4.34 5.56
CA LEU A 111 9.58 -3.36 6.43
C LEU A 111 9.13 -2.16 5.61
N ARG A 112 7.86 -1.79 5.70
CA ARG A 112 7.29 -0.59 5.09
C ARG A 112 6.99 0.48 6.14
N VAL A 113 7.03 1.74 5.74
CA VAL A 113 6.59 2.87 6.57
C VAL A 113 5.06 2.90 6.62
N THR A 114 4.49 3.01 7.82
CA THR A 114 3.05 3.20 8.01
C THR A 114 2.69 4.68 8.02
N PRO A 115 1.40 5.05 7.85
CA PRO A 115 0.96 6.45 7.98
C PRO A 115 1.25 7.08 9.35
N LEU A 116 1.56 6.28 10.38
CA LEU A 116 1.95 6.75 11.70
C LEU A 116 3.47 6.88 11.88
N GLY A 117 4.25 6.65 10.83
CA GLY A 117 5.72 6.73 10.87
C GLY A 117 6.42 5.56 11.57
N THR A 118 5.74 4.42 11.70
CA THR A 118 6.36 3.18 12.20
C THR A 118 6.75 2.25 11.06
N LEU A 119 7.62 1.28 11.33
CA LEU A 119 7.94 0.21 10.40
C LEU A 119 7.08 -1.02 10.65
N ARG A 120 6.48 -1.58 9.61
CA ARG A 120 5.67 -2.81 9.67
C ARG A 120 6.08 -3.78 8.58
N ALA A 121 6.19 -5.06 8.92
CA ALA A 121 6.49 -6.11 7.95
C ALA A 121 5.36 -6.25 6.91
N ALA A 122 5.77 -6.44 5.66
CA ALA A 122 4.92 -6.59 4.49
C ALA A 122 5.52 -7.69 3.60
N TRP A 123 4.68 -8.39 2.86
CA TRP A 123 5.12 -9.20 1.74
C TRP A 123 5.24 -8.37 0.46
N LEU A 124 4.19 -7.64 0.10
CA LEU A 124 4.17 -6.78 -1.08
C LEU A 124 3.76 -5.35 -0.70
N SER A 125 4.36 -4.38 -1.35
CA SER A 125 3.97 -2.97 -1.27
C SER A 125 3.91 -2.36 -2.67
N PRO A 126 3.07 -1.35 -2.91
CA PRO A 126 3.21 -0.48 -4.08
C PRO A 126 4.60 0.17 -4.13
N GLN A 127 5.05 0.58 -5.31
CA GLN A 127 6.37 1.20 -5.51
C GLN A 127 6.52 2.51 -4.74
N GLU A 128 5.41 3.21 -4.51
CA GLU A 128 5.35 4.52 -3.86
C GLU A 128 5.50 4.45 -2.33
N ILE A 129 5.40 3.25 -1.76
CA ILE A 129 5.51 3.06 -0.31
C ILE A 129 6.98 2.94 0.06
N ALA A 130 7.46 3.86 0.89
CA ALA A 130 8.80 3.82 1.45
C ALA A 130 9.05 2.54 2.27
N THR A 131 10.18 1.88 1.99
CA THR A 131 10.60 0.65 2.66
C THR A 131 11.97 0.79 3.29
N ALA A 132 12.21 0.06 4.38
CA ALA A 132 13.52 0.02 5.01
C ALA A 132 14.57 -0.69 4.12
N PRO A 133 15.86 -0.36 4.25
CA PRO A 133 16.42 0.65 5.17
C PRO A 133 16.09 2.07 4.72
N LEU A 134 15.67 2.92 5.68
CA LEU A 134 15.51 4.35 5.46
C LEU A 134 16.85 5.07 5.66
N PRO A 135 17.07 6.24 5.04
CA PRO A 135 18.19 7.11 5.40
C PRO A 135 18.17 7.43 6.89
N ALA A 136 19.32 7.37 7.56
CA ALA A 136 19.42 7.72 8.97
C ALA A 136 19.04 9.19 9.24
N SER A 137 19.21 10.07 8.25
CA SER A 137 18.84 11.47 8.33
C SER A 137 18.38 12.07 7.00
N GLY A 138 17.70 13.21 7.10
CA GLY A 138 17.20 13.95 5.95
C GLY A 138 15.91 13.35 5.38
N VAL A 139 15.04 12.79 6.23
CA VAL A 139 13.70 12.33 5.80
C VAL A 139 12.70 13.48 6.00
N GLY A 140 12.04 13.91 4.92
CA GLY A 140 10.97 14.91 4.98
C GLY A 140 9.61 14.22 4.94
N VAL A 141 8.82 14.32 6.00
CA VAL A 141 7.43 13.85 6.03
C VAL A 141 6.51 14.99 5.67
N VAL A 142 5.89 14.93 4.50
CA VAL A 142 5.17 16.06 3.89
C VAL A 142 3.67 15.81 3.90
N GLY A 143 2.94 16.60 4.66
CA GLY A 143 1.48 16.70 4.62
C GLY A 143 0.99 17.71 3.57
N ILE A 144 -0.32 17.67 3.31
CA ILE A 144 -1.01 18.70 2.54
C ILE A 144 -1.86 19.49 3.54
N SER A 145 -1.69 20.80 3.59
CA SER A 145 -2.39 21.66 4.56
C SER A 145 -3.88 21.37 4.60
N GLY A 146 -4.43 21.16 5.79
CA GLY A 146 -5.84 20.85 6.02
C GLY A 146 -6.28 19.42 5.64
N PHE A 147 -5.37 18.53 5.25
CA PHE A 147 -5.66 17.12 5.03
C PHE A 147 -5.63 16.35 6.36
N GLY A 148 -6.81 16.15 6.96
CA GLY A 148 -6.91 15.58 8.31
C GLY A 148 -6.51 14.11 8.45
N ASP A 149 -6.52 13.34 7.36
CA ASP A 149 -6.32 11.88 7.40
C ASP A 149 -4.82 11.48 7.46
N PHE A 150 -3.89 12.44 7.41
CA PHE A 150 -2.46 12.23 7.60
C PHE A 150 -1.84 13.29 8.49
N GLN A 151 -1.05 12.87 9.48
CA GLN A 151 -0.46 13.76 10.49
C GLN A 151 1.07 13.73 10.36
N PRO A 152 1.69 14.62 9.58
CA PRO A 152 3.12 14.54 9.27
C PRO A 152 3.99 14.68 10.52
N HIS A 153 3.59 15.52 11.48
CA HIS A 153 4.28 15.68 12.76
C HIS A 153 4.31 14.39 13.59
N LEU A 154 3.19 13.65 13.62
CA LEU A 154 3.10 12.37 14.33
C LEU A 154 4.01 11.33 13.66
N ALA A 155 3.95 11.23 12.34
CA ALA A 155 4.75 10.29 11.58
C ALA A 155 6.26 10.59 11.69
N ALA A 156 6.67 11.85 11.57
CA ALA A 156 8.06 12.26 11.77
C ALA A 156 8.53 11.96 13.20
N ALA A 157 7.72 12.26 14.22
CA ALA A 157 8.06 11.95 15.61
C ALA A 157 8.25 10.43 15.84
N SER A 158 7.41 9.58 15.22
CA SER A 158 7.57 8.14 15.33
C SER A 158 8.83 7.62 14.63
N LEU A 159 9.16 8.15 13.45
CA LEU A 159 10.41 7.82 12.75
C LEU A 159 11.64 8.20 13.57
N ASN A 160 11.62 9.38 14.21
CA ASN A 160 12.69 9.84 15.10
C ASN A 160 12.90 8.90 16.30
N GLN A 161 11.84 8.36 16.89
CA GLN A 161 11.93 7.37 17.97
C GLN A 161 12.60 6.06 17.51
N HIS A 162 12.57 5.75 16.21
CA HIS A 162 13.18 4.57 15.61
C HIS A 162 14.54 4.87 14.94
N GLY A 163 15.17 5.98 15.28
CA GLY A 163 16.54 6.32 14.84
C GLY A 163 16.64 6.93 13.45
N VAL A 164 15.52 7.39 12.86
CA VAL A 164 15.49 8.10 11.59
C VAL A 164 15.25 9.58 11.84
N THR A 165 16.24 10.44 11.59
CA THR A 165 16.07 11.90 11.72
C THR A 165 15.12 12.41 10.63
N ALA A 166 13.87 12.67 11.04
CA ALA A 166 12.77 13.08 10.18
C ALA A 166 12.19 14.44 10.58
N GLU A 167 11.90 15.28 9.59
CA GLU A 167 11.25 16.58 9.77
C GLU A 167 9.86 16.57 9.12
N ALA A 168 8.88 17.15 9.82
CA ALA A 168 7.54 17.30 9.28
C ALA A 168 7.39 18.65 8.54
N HIS A 169 6.74 18.60 7.39
CA HIS A 169 6.42 19.77 6.56
C HIS A 169 4.96 19.71 6.13
N GLU A 170 4.39 20.87 5.85
CA GLU A 170 3.07 21.01 5.23
C GLU A 170 3.24 21.81 3.95
N ILE A 171 2.62 21.35 2.86
CA ILE A 171 2.56 22.11 1.61
C ILE A 171 1.15 22.67 1.38
N ASP A 172 1.11 23.91 0.92
CA ASP A 172 -0.11 24.54 0.44
C ASP A 172 -0.28 24.27 -1.06
N LEU A 173 -1.47 23.76 -1.43
CA LEU A 173 -1.84 23.50 -2.81
C LEU A 173 -3.18 24.19 -3.10
N PRO A 174 -3.17 25.48 -3.54
CA PRO A 174 -4.40 26.23 -3.77
C PRO A 174 -5.36 25.59 -4.80
N LEU A 175 -4.84 24.78 -5.72
CA LEU A 175 -5.66 24.01 -6.67
C LEU A 175 -6.63 23.03 -5.98
N LEU A 176 -6.36 22.68 -4.71
CA LEU A 176 -7.22 21.81 -3.90
C LEU A 176 -8.26 22.60 -3.08
N ASP A 177 -8.23 23.93 -3.09
CA ASP A 177 -9.14 24.74 -2.27
C ASP A 177 -10.61 24.53 -2.65
N VAL A 178 -10.88 24.20 -3.92
CA VAL A 178 -12.22 23.82 -4.40
C VAL A 178 -12.81 22.60 -3.68
N LEU A 179 -11.96 21.75 -3.08
CA LEU A 179 -12.37 20.59 -2.29
C LEU A 179 -12.64 20.94 -0.83
N ARG A 180 -12.31 22.17 -0.38
CA ARG A 180 -12.48 22.61 1.01
C ARG A 180 -13.86 23.19 1.29
N ASP A 181 -14.62 23.52 0.24
CA ASP A 181 -16.00 24.01 0.37
C ASP A 181 -16.90 23.03 1.13
N SER A 182 -16.56 21.73 1.07
CA SER A 182 -17.16 20.71 1.94
C SER A 182 -16.07 19.86 2.62
N PRO A 183 -16.07 19.74 3.95
CA PRO A 183 -15.15 18.84 4.67
C PRO A 183 -15.29 17.37 4.26
N SER A 184 -16.43 16.96 3.68
CA SER A 184 -16.59 15.61 3.13
C SER A 184 -15.76 15.39 1.87
N GLU A 185 -15.39 16.46 1.18
CA GLU A 185 -14.72 16.41 -0.12
C GLU A 185 -13.19 16.44 -0.01
N PHE A 186 -12.62 16.88 1.12
CA PHE A 186 -11.17 16.90 1.35
C PHE A 186 -10.63 15.53 1.81
N ARG A 187 -10.88 14.51 0.98
CA ARG A 187 -10.50 13.10 1.20
C ARG A 187 -9.44 12.64 0.21
N ALA A 188 -8.63 11.66 0.61
CA ALA A 188 -7.51 11.13 -0.20
C ALA A 188 -7.89 10.83 -1.65
N ALA A 189 -9.02 10.15 -1.88
CA ALA A 189 -9.48 9.78 -3.22
C ALA A 189 -9.91 11.00 -4.07
N ASN A 190 -10.45 12.05 -3.45
CA ASN A 190 -10.84 13.27 -4.16
C ASN A 190 -9.61 14.13 -4.48
N ILE A 191 -8.67 14.23 -3.53
CA ILE A 191 -7.37 14.89 -3.76
C ILE A 191 -6.64 14.17 -4.91
N ALA A 192 -6.60 12.83 -4.90
CA ALA A 192 -5.98 12.03 -5.94
C ALA A 192 -6.62 12.27 -7.32
N ARG A 193 -7.96 12.29 -7.40
CA ARG A 193 -8.64 12.63 -8.68
C ARG A 193 -8.26 14.00 -9.22
N ARG A 194 -7.98 14.98 -8.36
CA ARG A 194 -7.48 16.30 -8.79
C ARG A 194 -6.01 16.25 -9.20
N LEU A 195 -5.15 15.63 -8.39
CA LEU A 195 -3.71 15.59 -8.65
C LEU A 195 -3.34 14.68 -9.84
N ASP A 196 -4.17 13.68 -10.16
CA ASP A 196 -3.94 12.78 -11.31
C ASP A 196 -4.15 13.47 -12.66
N ASP A 197 -4.79 14.65 -12.70
CA ASP A 197 -4.85 15.49 -13.90
C ASP A 197 -3.49 16.16 -14.15
N GLU A 198 -2.90 15.87 -15.32
CA GLU A 198 -1.59 16.34 -15.76
C GLU A 198 -1.44 17.86 -15.71
N ALA A 199 -2.55 18.61 -15.85
CA ALA A 199 -2.56 20.06 -15.73
C ALA A 199 -2.10 20.56 -14.34
N HIS A 200 -2.26 19.74 -13.29
CA HIS A 200 -1.92 20.10 -11.91
C HIS A 200 -0.53 19.62 -11.48
N TRP A 201 0.12 18.72 -12.24
CA TRP A 201 1.43 18.15 -11.88
C TRP A 201 2.52 19.21 -11.64
N PRO A 202 2.63 20.29 -12.46
CA PRO A 202 3.62 21.33 -12.21
C PRO A 202 3.45 22.04 -10.86
N ALA A 203 2.23 22.20 -10.38
CA ALA A 203 1.95 22.85 -9.09
C ALA A 203 2.43 21.99 -7.91
N LEU A 204 2.15 20.69 -7.96
CA LEU A 204 2.65 19.74 -6.96
C LEU A 204 4.18 19.69 -6.96
N LEU A 205 4.81 19.63 -8.14
CA LEU A 205 6.27 19.66 -8.27
C LEU A 205 6.86 20.94 -7.68
N ALA A 206 6.26 22.09 -7.95
CA ALA A 206 6.73 23.37 -7.44
C ALA A 206 6.67 23.43 -5.89
N ALA A 207 5.62 22.85 -5.30
CA ALA A 207 5.48 22.78 -3.85
C ALA A 207 6.50 21.81 -3.20
N LEU A 208 6.80 20.69 -3.85
CA LEU A 208 7.73 19.68 -3.31
C LEU A 208 9.21 20.02 -3.53
N ARG A 209 9.55 20.71 -4.61
CA ARG A 209 10.95 20.95 -5.02
C ARG A 209 11.82 21.61 -3.94
N PRO A 210 11.39 22.64 -3.21
CA PRO A 210 12.20 23.23 -2.13
C PRO A 210 12.47 22.25 -0.99
N LEU A 211 11.51 21.37 -0.68
CA LEU A 211 11.66 20.34 0.35
C LEU A 211 12.62 19.25 -0.14
N ALA A 212 12.47 18.81 -1.37
CA ALA A 212 13.31 17.77 -1.98
C ALA A 212 14.79 18.21 -2.09
N GLN A 213 15.07 19.51 -2.20
CA GLN A 213 16.44 20.02 -2.17
C GLN A 213 17.09 19.97 -0.78
N ARG A 214 16.28 19.87 0.28
CA ARG A 214 16.73 19.87 1.68
C ARG A 214 16.77 18.47 2.31
N HIS A 215 16.14 17.49 1.68
CA HIS A 215 15.94 16.14 2.21
C HIS A 215 16.43 15.10 1.21
N ASN A 216 16.80 13.93 1.73
CA ASN A 216 17.26 12.77 0.96
C ASN A 216 16.12 11.83 0.58
N LEU A 217 14.95 11.97 1.22
CA LEU A 217 13.74 11.19 0.97
C LEU A 217 12.53 12.03 1.38
N LEU A 218 11.51 12.08 0.54
CA LEU A 218 10.21 12.63 0.90
C LEU A 218 9.17 11.50 1.09
N ILE A 219 8.40 11.58 2.18
CA ILE A 219 7.28 10.68 2.45
C ILE A 219 5.99 11.49 2.44
N MET A 220 5.06 11.11 1.58
CA MET A 220 3.77 11.79 1.41
C MET A 220 2.59 10.86 1.67
N PRO A 221 1.41 11.40 2.03
CA PRO A 221 0.19 10.61 2.07
C PRO A 221 -0.18 10.10 0.67
N ALA A 222 -0.87 8.94 0.62
CA ALA A 222 -1.43 8.36 -0.60
C ALA A 222 -2.60 9.20 -1.12
N CYS A 223 -2.29 10.34 -1.72
CA CYS A 223 -3.23 11.36 -2.18
C CYS A 223 -3.10 11.63 -3.68
N PHE A 224 -2.41 10.76 -4.42
CA PHE A 224 -2.33 10.72 -5.88
C PHE A 224 -2.08 9.28 -6.33
N GLY A 225 -2.19 9.04 -7.64
CA GLY A 225 -2.02 7.72 -8.24
C GLY A 225 -3.25 6.83 -8.11
N LEU A 226 -4.45 7.39 -8.17
CA LEU A 226 -5.70 6.62 -8.04
C LEU A 226 -5.92 5.72 -9.26
N ALA A 227 -5.62 6.23 -10.45
CA ALA A 227 -5.83 5.50 -11.70
C ALA A 227 -4.60 4.70 -12.16
N ASN A 228 -3.39 5.22 -11.92
CA ASN A 228 -2.10 4.65 -12.32
C ASN A 228 -0.94 5.39 -11.62
N ASP A 229 0.28 4.92 -11.79
CA ASP A 229 1.50 5.44 -11.17
C ASP A 229 2.19 6.56 -11.98
N ARG A 230 1.56 7.12 -13.02
CA ARG A 230 2.22 8.08 -13.94
C ARG A 230 2.69 9.35 -13.25
N LEU A 231 1.88 9.91 -12.33
CA LEU A 231 2.27 11.08 -11.56
C LEU A 231 3.48 10.76 -10.66
N TYR A 232 3.48 9.60 -10.00
CA TYR A 232 4.62 9.16 -9.19
C TYR A 232 5.90 9.06 -10.02
N GLN A 233 5.86 8.36 -11.16
CA GLN A 233 7.01 8.24 -12.06
C GLN A 233 7.48 9.60 -12.57
N TRP A 234 6.55 10.50 -12.91
CA TRP A 234 6.86 11.83 -13.40
C TRP A 234 7.54 12.70 -12.34
N LEU A 235 7.13 12.59 -11.07
CA LEU A 235 7.78 13.24 -9.92
C LEU A 235 9.17 12.67 -9.66
N GLN A 236 9.31 11.34 -9.64
CA GLN A 236 10.60 10.66 -9.44
C GLN A 236 11.67 11.08 -10.45
N GLN A 237 11.27 11.36 -11.70
CA GLN A 237 12.18 11.84 -12.75
C GLN A 237 12.60 13.32 -12.59
N ARG A 238 11.92 14.10 -11.75
CA ARG A 238 12.05 15.57 -11.69
C ARG A 238 12.42 16.14 -10.34
N LEU A 239 12.17 15.40 -9.27
CA LEU A 239 12.63 15.74 -7.93
C LEU A 239 14.09 15.30 -7.75
N PRO A 240 14.90 16.08 -7.01
CA PRO A 240 16.30 15.74 -6.74
C PRO A 240 16.47 14.58 -5.72
N CYS A 241 15.39 14.14 -5.07
CA CYS A 241 15.38 13.00 -4.16
C CYS A 241 14.07 12.21 -4.32
N PRO A 242 14.08 10.92 -3.93
CA PRO A 242 12.94 10.02 -4.06
C PRO A 242 11.76 10.36 -3.13
#